data_AF-X0Y6T1-F1
#
_entry.id   AF-X0Y6T1-F1
#
_cell.length_a   1.000
_cell.length_b   1.000
_cell.length_c   1.000
_cell.angle_alpha   90.00
_cell.angle_beta   90.00
_cell.angle_gamma   90.00
#
_symmetry.space_group_name_H-M   'P 1'
#
loop_
_entity.id
_entity.type
_entity.pdbx_description
1 polymer ?
#
loop_
_entity_poly.entity_id
_entity_poly.type
_entity_poly.pdbx_seq_one_letter_code
_entity_poly.pdbx_strand_id
1 'polypeptide(L)'
;YSVGVILYEILTGQLPFKGETPQSIAMQHKSEMPTDPKRLNTQIPVELNKLILRCMEEDKEKRYQTIEELLTSLSKIEERMPSTEKVIPRRKPLTSREITVTFGLKRLLIPALIFIVIVIVGIIAWQILTKKEAMPLPEDRHSIAVISFENQTGDIAYDYLQKAIPNLLITSLEQSRYLHVVTWERMHDLLKREGKGDVEVVDKD
;
A
#
# COMPACT_ATOMS: atom_id res chain seq x y z
N TYR A 1 -26.36 9.15 4.58
CA TYR A 1 -26.12 10.54 5.01
C TYR A 1 -25.13 11.27 4.11
N SER A 2 -23.84 10.96 4.14
CA SER A 2 -22.82 11.73 3.39
C SER A 2 -23.07 11.80 1.88
N VAL A 3 -23.57 10.71 1.28
CA VAL A 3 -24.03 10.71 -0.13
C VAL A 3 -25.12 11.77 -0.38
N GLY A 4 -26.06 11.94 0.56
CA GLY A 4 -27.09 12.98 0.47
C GLY A 4 -26.50 14.39 0.53
N VAL A 5 -25.50 14.63 1.39
CA VAL A 5 -24.78 15.92 1.46
C VAL A 5 -24.07 16.21 0.13
N ILE A 6 -23.41 15.22 -0.46
CA ILE A 6 -22.74 15.36 -1.76
C ILE A 6 -23.76 15.65 -2.87
N LEU A 7 -24.87 14.90 -2.91
CA LEU A 7 -25.94 15.14 -3.90
C LEU A 7 -26.55 16.54 -3.74
N TYR A 8 -26.74 17.00 -2.50
CA TYR A 8 -27.20 18.34 -2.20
C TYR A 8 -26.26 19.39 -2.81
N GLU A 9 -24.96 19.26 -2.55
CA GLU A 9 -23.95 20.21 -3.02
C GLU A 9 -23.83 20.19 -4.55
N ILE A 10 -23.86 19.02 -5.19
CA ILE A 10 -23.79 18.92 -6.66
C ILE A 10 -24.97 19.64 -7.31
N LEU A 11 -26.17 19.55 -6.73
CA LEU A 11 -27.40 20.06 -7.36
C LEU A 11 -27.69 21.52 -7.01
N THR A 12 -27.19 22.01 -5.89
CA THR A 12 -27.41 23.39 -5.42
C THR A 12 -26.17 24.28 -5.50
N GLY A 13 -24.99 23.69 -5.67
CA GLY A 13 -23.69 24.37 -5.63
C GLY A 13 -23.28 24.86 -4.23
N GLN A 14 -24.01 24.47 -3.18
CA GLN A 14 -23.77 24.93 -1.82
C GLN A 14 -23.88 23.78 -0.83
N LEU A 15 -23.10 23.85 0.25
CA LEU A 15 -23.26 22.92 1.37
C LEU A 15 -24.59 23.17 2.10
N PRO A 16 -25.23 22.11 2.61
CA PRO A 16 -26.51 22.23 3.32
C PRO A 16 -26.41 22.95 4.66
N PHE A 17 -25.24 22.90 5.30
CA PHE A 17 -24.95 23.54 6.59
C PHE A 17 -23.71 24.42 6.44
N LYS A 18 -23.76 25.61 7.02
CA LYS A 18 -22.68 26.60 6.98
C LYS A 18 -22.43 27.09 8.39
N GLY A 19 -21.18 27.06 8.83
CA GLY A 19 -20.77 27.54 10.14
C GLY A 19 -19.33 28.04 10.11
N GLU A 20 -19.02 28.96 11.03
CA GLU A 20 -17.69 29.57 11.13
C GLU A 20 -16.68 28.61 11.78
N THR A 21 -17.17 27.66 12.59
CA THR A 21 -16.34 26.69 13.32
C THR A 21 -16.82 25.25 13.07
N PRO A 22 -15.93 24.25 13.07
CA PRO A 22 -16.31 22.84 12.90
C PRO A 22 -17.35 22.37 13.95
N GLN A 23 -17.27 22.89 15.16
CA GLN A 23 -18.20 22.59 16.25
C GLN A 23 -19.61 23.11 15.93
N SER A 24 -19.73 24.32 15.36
CA SER A 24 -21.02 24.88 14.93
C SER A 24 -21.66 24.04 13.81
N ILE A 25 -20.86 23.60 12.84
CA ILE A 25 -21.31 22.72 11.74
C ILE A 25 -21.77 21.36 12.29
N ALA A 26 -21.02 20.77 13.23
CA ALA A 26 -21.39 19.51 13.86
C ALA A 26 -22.70 19.60 14.66
N MET A 27 -22.97 20.75 15.29
CA MET A 27 -24.25 21.01 15.96
C MET A 27 -25.40 21.11 14.95
N GLN A 28 -25.20 21.86 13.85
CA GLN A 28 -26.19 22.00 12.78
C GLN A 28 -26.56 20.64 12.17
N HIS A 29 -25.58 19.76 11.94
CA HIS A 29 -25.82 18.40 11.46
C HIS A 29 -26.72 17.55 12.39
N LYS A 30 -26.82 17.89 13.68
CA LYS A 30 -27.63 17.15 14.67
C LYS A 30 -29.00 17.78 14.91
N SER A 31 -29.17 19.08 14.68
CA SER A 31 -30.33 19.82 15.19
C SER A 31 -31.09 20.60 14.12
N GLU A 32 -30.49 20.83 12.95
CA GLU A 32 -31.11 21.58 11.87
C GLU A 32 -31.40 20.68 10.67
N MET A 33 -32.58 20.84 10.09
CA MET A 33 -32.88 20.25 8.78
C MET A 33 -32.26 21.11 7.68
N PRO A 34 -31.68 20.49 6.65
CA PRO A 34 -31.11 21.23 5.53
C PRO A 34 -32.19 22.03 4.81
N THR A 35 -31.82 23.20 4.29
CA THR A 35 -32.73 24.00 3.45
C THR A 35 -33.14 23.21 2.22
N ASP A 36 -34.43 23.15 1.90
CA ASP A 36 -34.94 22.40 0.74
C ASP A 36 -34.16 22.77 -0.55
N PRO A 37 -33.47 21.79 -1.19
CA PRO A 37 -32.70 22.00 -2.43
C PRO A 37 -33.47 22.72 -3.53
N LYS A 38 -34.78 22.47 -3.65
CA LYS A 38 -35.62 23.11 -4.66
C LYS A 38 -35.78 24.61 -4.47
N ARG A 39 -35.57 25.13 -3.26
CA ARG A 39 -35.57 26.58 -2.99
C ARG A 39 -34.32 27.25 -3.58
N LEU A 40 -33.21 26.52 -3.69
CA LEU A 40 -31.97 27.00 -4.27
C LEU A 40 -31.91 26.76 -5.79
N ASN A 41 -32.44 25.63 -6.23
CA ASN A 41 -32.51 25.27 -7.64
C ASN A 41 -33.87 24.68 -8.00
N THR A 42 -34.73 25.48 -8.61
CA THR A 42 -36.11 25.10 -8.99
C THR A 42 -36.16 24.04 -10.09
N GLN A 43 -35.06 23.80 -10.80
CA GLN A 43 -34.97 22.77 -11.83
C GLN A 43 -34.85 21.36 -11.23
N ILE A 44 -34.56 21.23 -9.93
CA ILE A 44 -34.47 19.92 -9.26
C ILE A 44 -35.87 19.27 -9.24
N PRO A 45 -36.02 18.05 -9.79
CA PRO A 45 -37.29 17.34 -9.76
C PRO A 45 -37.74 17.01 -8.33
N VAL A 46 -39.05 17.02 -8.10
CA VAL A 46 -39.65 16.80 -6.77
C VAL A 46 -39.22 15.48 -6.14
N GLU A 47 -39.15 14.41 -6.93
CA GLU A 47 -38.76 13.09 -6.43
C GLU A 47 -37.28 13.04 -6.01
N LEU A 48 -36.39 13.66 -6.80
CA LEU A 48 -34.97 13.75 -6.47
C LEU A 48 -34.75 14.59 -5.21
N ASN A 49 -35.50 15.68 -5.05
CA ASN A 49 -35.48 16.49 -3.85
C ASN A 49 -35.83 15.69 -2.59
N LYS A 50 -36.93 14.93 -2.64
CA LYS A 50 -37.35 14.06 -1.54
C LYS A 50 -36.31 13.01 -1.20
N LEU A 51 -35.67 12.42 -2.23
CA LEU A 51 -34.60 11.45 -2.03
C LEU A 51 -33.41 12.07 -1.26
N ILE A 52 -32.95 13.27 -1.65
CA ILE A 52 -31.86 13.98 -0.96
C ILE A 52 -32.20 14.25 0.50
N LEU A 53 -33.41 14.78 0.75
CA LEU A 53 -33.87 15.07 2.11
C LEU A 53 -33.96 13.80 2.96
N ARG A 54 -34.50 12.70 2.41
CA ARG A 54 -34.53 11.40 3.11
C ARG A 54 -33.14 10.84 3.38
N CYS A 55 -32.16 11.06 2.51
CA CYS A 55 -30.76 10.68 2.77
C CYS A 55 -30.14 11.45 3.96
N MET A 56 -30.64 12.65 4.20
CA MET A 56 -30.15 13.62 5.19
C MET A 56 -31.04 13.72 6.44
N GLU A 57 -32.01 12.83 6.60
CA GLU A 57 -32.87 12.80 7.78
C GLU A 57 -32.05 12.63 9.07
N GLU A 58 -32.50 13.30 10.14
CA GLU A 58 -31.85 13.26 11.45
C GLU A 58 -31.94 11.85 12.05
N ASP A 59 -33.15 11.29 12.03
CA ASP A 59 -33.44 9.95 12.52
C ASP A 59 -32.87 8.90 11.56
N LYS A 60 -31.98 8.05 12.08
CA LYS A 60 -31.32 7.00 11.30
C LYS A 60 -32.31 6.01 10.72
N GLU A 61 -33.41 5.72 11.41
CA GLU A 61 -34.40 4.72 11.00
C GLU A 61 -35.24 5.18 9.80
N LYS A 62 -35.44 6.49 9.68
CA LYS A 62 -36.18 7.10 8.57
C LYS A 62 -35.37 7.22 7.28
N ARG A 63 -34.04 7.12 7.39
CA ARG A 63 -33.12 7.11 6.24
C ARG A 63 -33.20 5.79 5.46
N TYR A 64 -32.56 5.80 4.30
CA TYR A 64 -32.23 4.58 3.57
C TYR A 64 -31.32 3.70 4.42
N GLN A 65 -31.75 2.47 4.68
CA GLN A 65 -30.98 1.53 5.53
C GLN A 65 -29.83 0.89 4.77
N THR A 66 -30.02 0.66 3.47
CA THR A 66 -29.00 0.07 2.60
C THR A 66 -28.78 0.91 1.35
N ILE A 67 -27.62 0.72 0.72
CA ILE A 67 -27.30 1.44 -0.51
C ILE A 67 -28.15 0.95 -1.69
N GLU A 68 -28.56 -0.32 -1.68
CA GLU A 68 -29.44 -0.91 -2.68
C GLU A 68 -30.83 -0.26 -2.67
N GLU A 69 -31.36 0.08 -1.49
CA GLU A 69 -32.63 0.81 -1.36
C GLU A 69 -32.53 2.22 -1.98
N LEU A 70 -31.41 2.90 -1.74
CA LEU A 70 -31.12 4.21 -2.32
C LEU A 70 -31.00 4.12 -3.85
N LEU A 71 -30.21 3.17 -4.35
CA LEU A 71 -30.02 2.94 -5.78
C LEU A 71 -31.34 2.62 -6.47
N THR A 72 -32.15 1.73 -5.89
CA THR A 72 -33.47 1.39 -6.43
C THR A 72 -34.38 2.62 -6.52
N SER A 73 -34.34 3.49 -5.51
CA SER A 73 -35.11 4.74 -5.52
C SER A 73 -34.60 5.70 -6.60
N LEU A 74 -33.28 5.81 -6.77
CA LEU A 74 -32.66 6.66 -7.78
C LEU A 74 -32.98 6.18 -9.20
N SER A 75 -32.90 4.87 -9.47
CA SER A 75 -33.23 4.28 -10.77
C SER A 75 -34.70 4.51 -11.15
N LYS A 76 -35.62 4.39 -10.18
CA LYS A 76 -37.05 4.71 -10.42
C LYS A 76 -37.27 6.16 -10.81
N ILE A 77 -36.51 7.07 -10.21
CA ILE A 77 -36.56 8.50 -10.56
C ILE A 77 -36.02 8.70 -11.97
N GLU A 78 -34.88 8.06 -12.30
CA GLU A 78 -34.27 8.13 -13.63
C GLU A 78 -35.22 7.64 -14.74
N GLU A 79 -35.95 6.55 -14.51
CA GLU A 79 -36.95 6.01 -15.46
C GLU A 79 -38.13 6.96 -15.71
N ARG A 80 -38.50 7.77 -14.70
CA ARG A 80 -39.64 8.69 -14.76
C ARG A 80 -39.29 10.06 -15.33
N MET A 81 -38.00 10.40 -15.39
CA MET A 81 -37.59 11.63 -16.05
C MET A 81 -37.69 11.43 -17.57
N PRO A 82 -38.54 12.21 -18.29
CA PRO A 82 -38.53 12.18 -19.75
C PRO A 82 -37.17 12.68 -20.19
N SER A 83 -36.30 11.75 -20.54
CA SER A 83 -34.96 12.01 -21.02
C SER A 83 -35.10 12.88 -22.27
N THR A 84 -34.79 14.18 -22.15
CA THR A 84 -34.22 14.92 -23.28
C THR A 84 -33.09 14.04 -23.74
N GLU A 85 -33.30 13.44 -24.91
CA GLU A 85 -32.46 12.50 -25.61
C GLU A 85 -31.07 12.40 -24.99
N LYS A 86 -30.83 11.26 -24.29
CA LYS A 86 -29.53 10.88 -23.75
C LYS A 86 -28.54 10.77 -24.92
N VAL A 87 -28.06 11.91 -25.43
CA VAL A 87 -26.72 11.99 -26.04
C VAL A 87 -25.76 11.94 -24.85
N ILE A 88 -25.69 10.78 -24.21
CA ILE A 88 -24.47 10.40 -23.52
C ILE A 88 -23.49 10.20 -24.67
N PRO A 89 -22.48 11.06 -24.90
CA PRO A 89 -21.36 10.60 -25.69
C PRO A 89 -20.87 9.37 -24.95
N ARG A 90 -21.02 8.18 -25.55
CA ARG A 90 -20.44 6.94 -25.03
C ARG A 90 -19.02 7.30 -24.61
N ARG A 91 -18.76 7.39 -23.31
CA ARG A 91 -17.39 7.47 -22.81
C ARG A 91 -16.73 6.25 -23.40
N LYS A 92 -15.78 6.45 -24.32
CA LYS A 92 -14.96 5.36 -24.82
C LYS A 92 -14.43 4.64 -23.58
N PRO A 93 -14.69 3.34 -23.39
CA PRO A 93 -14.11 2.62 -22.27
C PRO A 93 -12.60 2.73 -22.44
N LEU A 94 -11.93 3.38 -21.49
CA LEU A 94 -10.46 3.39 -21.41
C LEU A 94 -9.91 2.01 -21.05
N THR A 95 -10.78 1.04 -20.77
CA THR A 95 -10.42 -0.34 -20.49
C THR A 95 -11.48 -1.27 -21.07
N SER A 96 -11.25 -1.75 -22.29
CA SER A 96 -11.40 -3.17 -22.65
C SER A 96 -11.00 -3.31 -24.12
N ARG A 97 -9.77 -3.74 -24.38
CA ARG A 97 -9.55 -4.61 -25.52
C ARG A 97 -10.11 -5.96 -25.08
N GLU A 98 -11.38 -6.18 -25.39
CA GLU A 98 -11.92 -7.53 -25.44
C GLU A 98 -10.98 -8.35 -26.32
N ILE A 99 -10.45 -9.39 -25.69
CA ILE A 99 -9.73 -10.49 -26.31
C ILE A 99 -10.78 -11.26 -27.12
N THR A 100 -11.08 -10.77 -28.31
CA THR A 100 -11.81 -11.54 -29.32
C THR A 100 -11.14 -11.31 -30.65
N VAL A 101 -9.94 -11.86 -30.79
CA VAL A 101 -9.43 -12.20 -32.10
C VAL A 101 -9.45 -13.72 -32.15
N THR A 102 -10.47 -14.27 -32.81
CA THR A 102 -10.44 -15.66 -33.27
C THR A 102 -9.31 -15.77 -34.29
N PHE A 103 -8.09 -15.96 -33.78
CA PHE A 103 -6.90 -16.11 -34.59
C PHE A 103 -6.92 -17.49 -35.23
N GLY A 104 -7.02 -17.50 -36.56
CA GLY A 104 -6.74 -18.69 -37.36
C GLY A 104 -5.33 -19.20 -37.05
N LEU A 105 -5.26 -20.36 -36.40
CA LEU A 105 -4.07 -21.00 -35.83
C LEU A 105 -2.91 -21.19 -36.83
N LYS A 106 -3.19 -21.09 -38.14
CA LYS A 106 -2.21 -21.33 -39.21
C LYS A 106 -1.29 -20.15 -39.54
N ARG A 107 -1.54 -18.95 -38.99
CA ARG A 107 -0.65 -17.76 -39.22
C ARG A 107 0.19 -17.35 -38.00
N LEU A 108 0.09 -18.06 -36.88
CA LEU A 108 0.82 -17.75 -35.64
C LEU A 108 1.99 -18.71 -35.35
N LEU A 109 2.11 -19.81 -36.12
CA LEU A 109 3.19 -20.78 -35.93
C LEU A 109 4.57 -20.21 -36.26
N ILE A 110 4.66 -19.33 -37.27
CA ILE A 110 5.93 -18.71 -37.69
C ILE A 110 6.48 -17.76 -36.60
N PRO A 111 5.72 -16.78 -36.06
CA PRO A 111 6.22 -15.94 -34.97
C PRO A 111 6.44 -16.72 -33.66
N ALA A 112 5.63 -17.75 -33.36
CA ALA A 112 5.84 -18.59 -32.18
C ALA A 112 7.14 -19.39 -32.25
N LEU A 113 7.50 -19.92 -33.43
CA LEU A 113 8.73 -20.69 -33.61
C LEU A 113 9.97 -19.79 -33.52
N ILE A 114 9.91 -18.58 -34.08
CA ILE A 114 10.98 -17.57 -33.91
C ILE A 114 11.16 -17.21 -32.43
N PHE A 115 10.06 -16.99 -31.71
CA PHE A 115 10.12 -16.68 -30.27
C PHE A 115 10.74 -17.83 -29.46
N ILE A 116 10.36 -19.08 -29.76
CA ILE A 116 10.93 -20.26 -29.11
C ILE A 116 12.45 -20.34 -29.39
N VAL A 117 12.89 -20.10 -30.62
CA VAL A 117 14.33 -20.10 -30.97
C VAL A 117 15.07 -19.00 -30.21
N ILE A 118 14.52 -17.79 -30.10
CA ILE A 118 15.13 -16.69 -29.34
C ILE A 118 15.24 -17.04 -27.85
N VAL A 119 14.19 -17.64 -27.28
CA VAL A 119 14.19 -18.09 -25.88
C VAL A 119 15.24 -19.18 -25.67
N ILE A 120 15.37 -20.15 -26.57
CA ILE A 120 16.37 -21.21 -26.48
C ILE A 120 17.79 -20.62 -26.59
N VAL A 121 18.05 -19.71 -27.55
CA VAL A 121 19.35 -19.04 -27.68
C VAL A 121 19.66 -18.20 -26.44
N GLY A 122 18.66 -17.50 -25.89
CA GLY A 122 18.79 -16.74 -24.65
C GLY A 122 19.09 -17.63 -23.45
N ILE A 123 18.41 -18.77 -23.31
CA ILE A 123 18.68 -19.76 -22.25
C ILE A 123 20.07 -20.38 -22.42
N ILE A 124 20.49 -20.72 -23.64
CA ILE A 124 21.83 -21.28 -23.89
C ILE A 124 22.91 -20.24 -23.60
N ALA A 125 22.74 -19.00 -24.08
CA ALA A 125 23.64 -17.90 -23.78
C ALA A 125 23.67 -17.62 -22.27
N TRP A 126 22.52 -17.64 -21.61
CA TRP A 126 22.42 -17.50 -20.15
C TRP A 126 23.14 -18.64 -19.45
N GLN A 127 22.89 -19.89 -19.83
CA GLN A 127 23.52 -21.07 -19.25
C GLN A 127 25.04 -21.09 -19.43
N ILE A 128 25.55 -20.49 -20.52
CA ILE A 128 26.98 -20.35 -20.79
C ILE A 128 27.58 -19.14 -20.05
N LEU A 129 26.85 -18.03 -19.89
CA LEU A 129 27.34 -16.82 -19.22
C LEU A 129 27.17 -16.83 -17.69
N THR A 130 26.15 -17.47 -17.12
CA THR A 130 25.93 -17.55 -15.66
C THR A 130 26.56 -18.75 -14.99
N LYS A 131 27.62 -19.31 -15.59
CA LYS A 131 28.54 -20.19 -14.88
C LYS A 131 29.47 -19.45 -13.89
N LYS A 132 29.18 -18.20 -13.56
CA LYS A 132 29.78 -17.49 -12.41
C LYS A 132 28.75 -17.41 -11.31
N GLU A 133 28.98 -18.21 -10.28
CA GLU A 133 28.22 -18.33 -9.05
C GLU A 133 27.84 -16.95 -8.50
N ALA A 134 26.55 -16.61 -8.52
CA ALA A 134 26.03 -15.45 -7.82
C ALA A 134 25.73 -15.85 -6.38
N MET A 135 26.52 -15.34 -5.44
CA MET A 135 26.28 -15.42 -4.00
C MET A 135 24.88 -14.87 -3.66
N PRO A 136 24.04 -15.58 -2.89
CA PRO A 136 22.84 -14.97 -2.32
C PRO A 136 23.24 -13.97 -1.22
N LEU A 137 22.77 -12.72 -1.37
CA LEU A 137 22.88 -11.69 -0.33
C LEU A 137 22.11 -12.14 0.93
N PRO A 138 22.69 -12.05 2.16
CA PRO A 138 22.00 -12.46 3.36
C PRO A 138 20.84 -11.53 3.70
N GLU A 139 19.69 -12.17 3.87
CA GLU A 139 18.47 -11.71 4.54
C GLU A 139 18.80 -11.05 5.89
N ASP A 140 18.06 -9.97 6.18
CA ASP A 140 18.17 -9.05 7.32
C ASP A 140 18.22 -9.77 8.70
N ARG A 141 19.41 -10.23 9.10
CA ARG A 141 19.67 -10.88 10.38
C ARG A 141 20.45 -9.93 11.27
N HIS A 142 19.85 -9.57 12.41
CA HIS A 142 20.47 -8.79 13.47
C HIS A 142 21.83 -9.43 13.83
N SER A 143 22.91 -8.74 13.48
CA SER A 143 24.28 -9.18 13.72
C SER A 143 24.83 -8.47 14.94
N ILE A 144 25.42 -9.24 15.85
CA ILE A 144 26.04 -8.72 17.06
C ILE A 144 27.52 -9.10 17.01
N ALA A 145 28.39 -8.10 17.12
CA ALA A 145 29.81 -8.30 17.29
C ALA A 145 30.14 -8.45 18.77
N VAL A 146 30.83 -9.53 19.13
CA VAL A 146 31.40 -9.71 20.47
C VAL A 146 32.89 -9.42 20.36
N ILE A 147 33.34 -8.41 21.11
CA ILE A 147 34.74 -7.96 21.12
C ILE A 147 35.51 -8.55 22.30
N SER A 148 36.83 -8.40 22.31
CA SER A 148 37.70 -8.82 23.41
C SER A 148 37.42 -8.02 24.68
N PHE A 149 37.66 -8.65 25.83
CA PHE A 149 37.53 -8.01 27.14
C PHE A 149 38.93 -7.85 27.77
N GLU A 150 39.21 -6.70 28.37
CA GLU A 150 40.44 -6.46 29.14
C GLU A 150 40.17 -6.63 30.64
N ASN A 151 41.11 -7.25 31.36
CA ASN A 151 41.06 -7.31 32.83
C ASN A 151 41.55 -5.98 33.43
N GLN A 152 40.63 -5.19 33.98
CA GLN A 152 40.97 -3.91 34.65
C GLN A 152 41.37 -4.08 36.12
N THR A 153 41.29 -5.31 36.67
CA THR A 153 41.49 -5.59 38.09
C THR A 153 42.97 -5.71 38.47
N GLY A 154 43.84 -6.02 37.50
CA GLY A 154 45.27 -6.22 37.71
C GLY A 154 45.65 -7.54 38.41
N ASP A 155 44.67 -8.38 38.75
CA ASP A 155 44.89 -9.71 39.32
C ASP A 155 44.94 -10.78 38.21
N ILE A 156 46.07 -11.49 38.14
CA ILE A 156 46.39 -12.54 37.17
C ILE A 156 45.36 -13.68 37.24
N ALA A 157 44.75 -13.91 38.41
CA ALA A 157 43.71 -14.91 38.57
C ALA A 157 42.50 -14.70 37.65
N TYR A 158 42.27 -13.48 37.15
CA TYR A 158 41.16 -13.14 36.24
C TYR A 158 41.56 -12.99 34.78
N ASP A 159 42.85 -13.15 34.42
CA ASP A 159 43.29 -12.99 33.02
C ASP A 159 42.70 -14.04 32.08
N TYR A 160 42.36 -15.23 32.59
CA TYR A 160 41.68 -16.25 31.79
C TYR A 160 40.29 -15.79 31.30
N LEU A 161 39.62 -14.89 32.03
CA LEU A 161 38.27 -14.41 31.69
C LEU A 161 38.26 -13.56 30.42
N GLN A 162 39.37 -12.88 30.13
CA GLN A 162 39.55 -12.13 28.88
C GLN A 162 39.32 -13.01 27.64
N LYS A 163 39.63 -14.31 27.75
CA LYS A 163 39.45 -15.31 26.69
C LYS A 163 38.18 -16.14 26.86
N ALA A 164 37.83 -16.49 28.10
CA ALA A 164 36.71 -17.39 28.37
C ALA A 164 35.34 -16.73 28.14
N ILE A 165 35.15 -15.49 28.60
CA ILE A 165 33.87 -14.77 28.50
C ILE A 165 33.44 -14.55 27.03
N PRO A 166 34.28 -13.96 26.15
CA PRO A 166 33.86 -13.74 24.77
C PRO A 166 33.52 -15.06 24.06
N ASN A 167 34.30 -16.12 24.27
CA ASN A 167 34.00 -17.44 23.68
C ASN A 167 32.67 -18.02 24.15
N LEU A 168 32.34 -17.88 25.43
CA LEU A 168 31.05 -18.33 25.97
C LEU A 168 29.88 -17.50 25.41
N LEU A 169 30.06 -16.19 25.28
CA LEU A 169 29.07 -15.30 24.67
C LEU A 169 28.84 -15.64 23.20
N ILE A 170 29.91 -15.79 22.42
CA ILE A 170 29.85 -16.23 21.01
C ILE A 170 29.07 -17.54 20.91
N THR A 171 29.42 -18.54 21.72
CA THR A 171 28.74 -19.84 21.73
C THR A 171 27.25 -19.72 22.07
N SER A 172 26.90 -18.93 23.09
CA SER A 172 25.51 -18.76 23.53
C SER A 172 24.66 -17.98 22.52
N LEU A 173 25.27 -16.99 21.84
CA LEU A 173 24.62 -16.18 20.83
C LEU A 173 24.50 -16.93 19.50
N GLU A 174 25.45 -17.80 19.17
CA GLU A 174 25.37 -18.68 17.99
C GLU A 174 24.26 -19.74 18.13
N GLN A 175 23.99 -20.22 19.35
CA GLN A 175 22.84 -21.10 19.62
C GLN A 175 21.48 -20.38 19.48
N SER A 176 21.46 -19.05 19.57
CA SER A 176 20.26 -18.26 19.31
C SER A 176 19.99 -18.24 17.80
N ARG A 177 18.93 -18.91 17.36
CA ARG A 177 18.50 -18.97 15.94
C ARG A 177 18.22 -17.60 15.29
N TYR A 178 18.22 -16.52 16.07
CA TYR A 178 17.85 -15.18 15.63
C TYR A 178 19.03 -14.19 15.55
N LEU A 179 20.21 -14.57 16.05
CA LEU A 179 21.37 -13.68 16.09
C LEU A 179 22.55 -14.32 15.38
N HIS A 180 23.15 -13.58 14.44
CA HIS A 180 24.37 -14.02 13.76
C HIS A 180 25.58 -13.34 14.40
N VAL A 181 26.45 -14.11 15.04
CA VAL A 181 27.68 -13.58 15.64
C VAL A 181 28.72 -13.36 14.56
N VAL A 182 29.22 -12.15 14.44
CA VAL A 182 30.33 -11.83 13.53
C VAL A 182 31.62 -11.90 14.35
N THR A 183 32.52 -12.81 13.97
CA THR A 183 33.81 -12.94 14.65
C THR A 183 34.74 -11.77 14.32
N TRP A 184 35.71 -11.54 15.20
CA TRP A 184 36.67 -10.44 15.09
C TRP A 184 37.48 -10.49 13.78
N GLU A 185 37.84 -11.69 13.33
CA GLU A 185 38.59 -11.92 12.08
C GLU A 185 37.74 -11.54 10.86
N ARG A 186 36.45 -11.89 10.89
CA ARG A 186 35.53 -11.58 9.80
C ARG A 186 35.21 -10.08 9.73
N MET A 187 35.12 -9.42 10.87
CA MET A 187 34.97 -7.96 10.93
C MET A 187 36.24 -7.24 10.41
N HIS A 188 37.43 -7.75 10.74
CA HIS A 188 38.70 -7.25 10.20
C HIS A 188 38.76 -7.37 8.68
N ASP A 189 38.37 -8.53 8.12
CA ASP A 189 38.33 -8.74 6.68
C ASP A 189 37.33 -7.78 5.97
N LEU A 190 36.21 -7.46 6.63
CA LEU A 190 35.22 -6.51 6.11
C LEU A 190 35.74 -5.06 6.16
N LEU A 191 36.35 -4.64 7.28
CA LEU A 191 36.94 -3.30 7.42
C LEU A 191 38.09 -3.07 6.43
N LYS A 192 38.92 -4.09 6.23
CA LYS A 192 40.02 -4.07 5.26
C LYS A 192 39.54 -3.95 3.82
N ARG A 193 38.40 -4.54 3.47
CA ARG A 193 37.76 -4.39 2.15
C ARG A 193 37.16 -3.00 1.94
N GLU A 194 36.66 -2.37 2.99
CA GLU A 194 36.14 -0.99 3.00
C GLU A 194 37.26 0.09 3.08
N GLY A 195 38.53 -0.32 3.06
CA GLY A 195 39.67 0.60 3.05
C GLY A 195 39.99 1.25 4.40
N LYS A 196 39.38 0.78 5.50
CA LYS A 196 39.74 1.18 6.87
C LYS A 196 40.82 0.21 7.38
N GLY A 197 42.04 0.72 7.55
CA GLY A 197 43.20 -0.07 8.01
C GLY A 197 43.03 -0.67 9.41
N ASP A 198 43.88 -1.66 9.74
CA ASP A 198 43.84 -2.49 10.96
C ASP A 198 43.43 -1.70 12.20
N VAL A 199 42.20 -1.94 12.65
CA VAL A 199 41.68 -1.39 13.90
C VAL A 199 41.81 -2.48 14.96
N GLU A 200 43.02 -2.66 15.49
CA GLU A 200 43.27 -3.59 16.61
C GLU A 200 42.49 -3.17 17.88
N VAL A 201 42.09 -1.90 17.98
CA VAL A 201 41.32 -1.35 19.11
C VAL A 201 40.28 -0.37 18.58
N VAL A 202 39.00 -0.64 18.80
CA VAL A 202 37.93 0.34 18.60
C VAL A 202 37.98 1.31 19.77
N ASP A 203 38.28 2.58 19.46
CA ASP A 203 38.39 3.77 20.33
C ASP A 203 38.30 3.58 21.85
N LYS A 204 39.38 4.01 22.53
CA LYS A 204 39.47 4.16 23.98
C LYS A 204 39.44 5.65 24.29
N ASP A 205 38.26 6.25 24.19
CA ASP A 205 37.95 7.54 24.81
C ASP A 205 37.37 7.32 26.22
#